data_AF-A0A348WKQ7-F1
#
_entry.id   AF-A0A348WKQ7-F1
#
_cell.length_a   1.000
_cell.length_b   1.000
_cell.length_c   1.000
_cell.angle_alpha   90.00
_cell.angle_beta   90.00
_cell.angle_gamma   90.00
#
_symmetry.space_group_name_H-M   'P 1'
#
loop_
_entity.id
_entity.type
_entity.pdbx_description
1 polymer ?
#
loop_
_entity_poly.entity_id
_entity_poly.type
_entity_poly.pdbx_seq_one_letter_code
_entity_poly.pdbx_strand_id
1 'polypeptide(L)'
;MKKVKEVSEYIHPPITWDKALMMVPDAVYALLKESFTKAYHQSVILIPYSMAIPYILTFLDLHKKTMASYDEQQVRAFLEDLDRALNDMEIVLENQVARGNTMIANAYTEHKKIVGKIRGRMTYLTEIEATHHLAEEHPKKELVGKS
;
A
#
# COMPACT_ATOMS: atom_id res chain seq x y z
N MET A 1 -31.18 41.04 17.61
CA MET A 1 -29.81 41.03 17.04
C MET A 1 -28.75 40.50 18.01
N LYS A 2 -28.68 40.95 19.27
CA LYS A 2 -27.66 40.44 20.23
C LYS A 2 -27.64 38.92 20.38
N LYS A 3 -28.81 38.28 20.56
CA LYS A 3 -28.94 36.82 20.66
C LYS A 3 -28.53 36.05 19.39
N VAL A 4 -28.66 36.64 18.20
CA VAL A 4 -28.24 35.98 16.95
C VAL A 4 -26.72 35.94 16.87
N LYS A 5 -26.04 37.01 17.30
CA LYS A 5 -24.58 37.02 17.43
C LYS A 5 -24.08 35.98 18.43
N GLU A 6 -24.71 35.91 19.60
CA GLU A 6 -24.42 34.88 20.61
C GLU A 6 -24.59 33.47 20.04
N VAL A 7 -25.66 33.22 19.27
CA VAL A 7 -25.85 31.90 18.63
C VAL A 7 -24.79 31.60 17.58
N SER A 8 -24.32 32.60 16.83
CA SER A 8 -23.24 32.43 15.85
C SER A 8 -21.89 32.08 16.50
N GLU A 9 -21.68 32.45 17.77
CA GLU A 9 -20.45 32.12 18.51
C GLU A 9 -20.33 30.63 18.84
N TYR A 10 -21.44 29.87 18.80
CA TYR A 10 -21.41 28.41 18.98
C TYR A 10 -21.02 27.63 17.71
N ILE A 11 -20.77 28.31 16.59
CA ILE A 11 -20.34 27.66 15.34
C ILE A 11 -18.85 27.34 15.43
N HIS A 12 -18.52 26.06 15.53
CA HIS A 12 -17.17 25.52 15.51
C HIS A 12 -17.02 24.50 14.39
N PRO A 13 -16.50 24.89 13.20
CA PRO A 13 -16.44 24.04 12.02
C PRO A 13 -15.79 22.65 12.17
N PRO A 14 -14.80 22.42 13.07
CA PRO A 14 -14.22 21.09 13.26
C PRO A 14 -15.17 20.06 13.88
N ILE A 15 -16.23 20.50 14.56
CA ILE A 15 -17.12 19.64 15.38
C ILE A 15 -18.61 19.91 15.15
N THR A 16 -18.96 21.00 14.45
CA THR A 16 -20.33 21.41 14.14
C THR A 16 -20.44 21.82 12.68
N TRP A 17 -21.66 21.75 12.15
CA TRP A 17 -21.98 22.21 10.80
C TRP A 17 -21.76 23.73 10.65
N ASP A 18 -21.57 24.22 9.42
CA ASP A 18 -21.23 25.62 9.10
C ASP A 18 -22.35 26.64 9.43
N LYS A 19 -23.50 26.16 9.89
CA LYS A 19 -24.67 26.95 10.25
C LYS A 19 -25.29 26.50 11.57
N ALA A 20 -25.78 27.47 12.33
CA ALA A 20 -26.52 27.24 13.57
C ALA A 20 -28.05 27.37 13.35
N LEU A 21 -28.82 26.56 14.08
CA LEU A 21 -30.28 26.67 14.14
C LEU A 21 -30.69 27.46 15.38
N MET A 22 -31.38 28.58 15.18
CA MET A 22 -31.97 29.36 16.26
C MET A 22 -33.49 29.20 16.23
N MET A 23 -34.00 28.55 17.26
CA MET A 23 -35.42 28.32 17.42
C MET A 23 -36.07 29.46 18.20
N VAL A 24 -37.22 29.94 17.72
CA VAL A 24 -37.95 31.06 18.35
C VAL A 24 -39.44 30.73 18.50
N PRO A 25 -40.14 31.31 19.49
CA PRO A 25 -41.58 31.18 19.61
C PRO A 25 -42.30 31.64 18.34
N ASP A 26 -43.32 30.90 17.91
CA ASP A 26 -44.03 31.14 16.64
C ASP A 26 -44.59 32.57 16.52
N ALA A 27 -45.11 33.11 17.63
CA ALA A 27 -45.60 34.49 17.69
C ALA A 27 -44.49 35.53 17.40
N VAL A 28 -43.26 35.26 17.86
CA VAL A 28 -42.10 36.14 17.64
C VAL A 28 -41.55 35.92 16.23
N TYR A 29 -41.57 34.69 15.72
CA TYR A 29 -41.14 34.36 14.37
C TYR A 29 -41.91 35.17 13.31
N ALA A 30 -43.23 35.31 13.47
CA ALA A 30 -44.07 36.07 12.55
C ALA A 30 -43.68 37.56 12.42
N LEU A 31 -43.06 38.12 13.46
CA LEU A 31 -42.64 39.52 13.54
C LEU A 31 -41.20 39.75 13.05
N LEU A 32 -40.41 38.69 12.83
CA LEU A 32 -38.97 38.76 12.55
C LEU A 32 -38.59 38.76 11.05
N LYS A 33 -39.55 39.03 10.14
CA LYS A 33 -39.37 38.89 8.68
C LYS A 33 -38.11 39.58 8.13
N GLU A 34 -37.82 40.81 8.55
CA GLU A 34 -36.64 41.56 8.10
C GLU A 34 -35.32 41.11 8.75
N SER A 35 -35.41 40.37 9.86
CA SER A 35 -34.24 39.87 10.58
C SER A 35 -33.72 38.54 10.04
N PHE A 36 -34.48 37.84 9.20
CA PHE A 36 -34.06 36.56 8.61
C PHE A 36 -32.83 36.71 7.74
N THR A 37 -32.79 37.70 6.85
CA THR A 37 -31.64 37.94 5.97
C THR A 37 -30.39 38.25 6.79
N LYS A 38 -30.52 39.09 7.82
CA LYS A 38 -29.42 39.47 8.71
C LYS A 38 -28.89 38.28 9.52
N ALA A 39 -29.77 37.40 9.99
CA ALA A 39 -29.37 36.18 10.68
C ALA A 39 -28.69 35.18 9.73
N TYR A 40 -29.20 35.05 8.50
CA TYR A 40 -28.61 34.16 7.50
C TYR A 40 -27.18 34.56 7.12
N HIS A 41 -26.89 35.86 7.04
CA HIS A 41 -25.53 36.38 6.84
C HIS A 41 -24.58 36.07 8.01
N GLN A 42 -25.12 35.80 9.20
CA GLN A 42 -24.36 35.38 10.39
C GLN A 42 -24.31 33.85 10.53
N SER A 43 -24.64 33.11 9.47
CA SER A 43 -24.74 31.64 9.47
C SER A 43 -25.76 31.09 10.48
N VAL A 44 -26.76 31.88 10.88
CA VAL A 44 -27.84 31.45 11.77
C VAL A 44 -29.14 31.35 10.98
N ILE A 45 -29.78 30.18 11.03
CA ILE A 45 -31.10 29.95 10.44
C ILE A 45 -32.14 30.05 11.55
N LEU A 46 -33.06 30.99 11.41
CA LEU A 46 -34.19 31.15 12.32
C LEU A 46 -35.32 30.21 11.94
N ILE A 47 -35.88 29.49 12.91
CA ILE A 47 -37.04 28.60 12.71
C ILE A 47 -38.07 28.76 13.85
N PRO A 48 -39.38 28.63 13.56
CA PRO A 48 -40.39 28.58 14.61
C PRO A 48 -40.32 27.24 15.35
N TYR A 49 -40.77 27.20 16.61
CA TYR A 49 -40.78 25.98 17.41
C TYR A 49 -41.63 24.88 16.78
N SER A 50 -42.74 25.22 16.15
CA SER A 50 -43.59 24.26 15.43
C SER A 50 -42.86 23.50 14.30
N MET A 51 -41.78 24.08 13.74
CA MET A 51 -41.01 23.48 12.64
C MET A 51 -39.67 22.89 13.08
N ALA A 52 -39.39 22.84 14.39
CA ALA A 52 -38.14 22.31 14.92
C ALA A 52 -37.79 20.92 14.39
N ILE A 53 -38.72 19.98 14.58
CA ILE A 53 -38.49 18.56 14.30
C ILE A 53 -38.30 18.29 12.80
N PRO A 54 -39.18 18.77 11.89
CA PRO A 54 -38.98 18.58 10.45
C PRO A 54 -37.64 19.12 9.96
N TYR A 55 -37.21 20.28 10.45
CA TYR A 55 -35.92 20.86 10.06
C TYR A 55 -34.75 20.04 10.58
N ILE A 56 -34.74 19.66 11.86
CA ILE A 56 -33.67 18.84 12.43
C ILE A 56 -33.53 17.51 11.67
N LEU A 57 -34.66 16.84 11.38
CA LEU A 57 -34.65 15.58 10.62
C LEU A 57 -34.15 15.79 9.19
N THR A 58 -34.58 16.86 8.51
CA THR A 58 -34.11 17.17 7.15
C THR A 58 -32.60 17.44 7.13
N PHE A 59 -32.08 18.19 8.12
CA PHE A 59 -30.65 18.43 8.27
C PHE A 59 -29.88 17.14 8.54
N LEU A 60 -30.42 16.25 9.37
CA LEU A 60 -29.82 14.94 9.64
C LEU A 60 -29.76 14.08 8.38
N ASP A 61 -30.85 14.02 7.60
CA ASP A 61 -30.89 13.25 6.36
C ASP A 61 -29.98 13.84 5.28
N LEU A 62 -29.91 15.18 5.19
CA LEU A 62 -28.98 15.85 4.30
C LEU A 62 -27.53 15.59 4.70
N HIS A 63 -27.21 15.67 5.99
CA HIS A 63 -25.89 15.36 6.51
C HIS A 63 -25.50 13.92 6.19
N LYS A 64 -26.41 12.96 6.42
CA LYS A 64 -26.20 11.55 6.07
C LYS A 64 -25.96 11.35 4.57
N LYS A 65 -26.76 11.98 3.70
CA LYS A 65 -26.58 11.90 2.24
C LYS A 65 -25.25 12.51 1.79
N THR A 66 -24.86 13.63 2.40
CA THR A 66 -23.60 14.31 2.09
C THR A 66 -22.39 13.47 2.52
N MET A 67 -22.43 12.89 3.72
CA MET A 67 -21.38 11.99 4.22
C MET A 67 -21.34 10.66 3.46
N ALA A 68 -22.49 10.07 3.15
CA ALA A 68 -22.56 8.82 2.38
C ALA A 68 -22.14 9.00 0.92
N SER A 69 -22.27 10.21 0.36
CA SER A 69 -21.75 10.51 -0.99
C SER A 69 -20.23 10.61 -1.02
N TYR A 70 -19.57 10.76 0.13
CA TYR A 70 -18.12 10.72 0.25
C TYR A 70 -17.67 9.26 0.43
N ASP A 71 -17.26 8.69 -0.70
CA ASP A 71 -16.08 7.81 -0.80
C ASP A 71 -16.19 6.39 -0.23
N GLU A 72 -17.34 5.92 0.24
CA GLU A 72 -17.43 4.52 0.66
C GLU A 72 -17.29 3.55 -0.52
N GLN A 73 -17.95 3.85 -1.65
CA GLN A 73 -17.86 3.01 -2.85
C GLN A 73 -16.50 3.15 -3.57
N GLN A 74 -15.90 4.34 -3.57
CA GLN A 74 -14.59 4.58 -4.19
C GLN A 74 -13.46 3.96 -3.36
N VAL A 75 -13.49 4.12 -2.03
CA VAL A 75 -12.56 3.42 -1.12
C VAL A 75 -12.69 1.91 -1.27
N ARG A 76 -13.91 1.37 -1.31
CA ARG A 76 -14.12 -0.08 -1.52
C ARG A 76 -13.54 -0.55 -2.85
N ALA A 77 -13.83 0.16 -3.94
CA ALA A 77 -13.29 -0.18 -5.26
C ALA A 77 -11.75 -0.12 -5.28
N PHE A 78 -11.16 0.92 -4.69
CA PHE A 78 -9.71 1.04 -4.59
C PHE A 78 -9.07 -0.10 -3.76
N LEU A 79 -9.70 -0.49 -2.65
CA LEU A 79 -9.23 -1.60 -1.83
C LEU A 79 -9.33 -2.94 -2.55
N GLU A 80 -10.39 -3.17 -3.34
CA GLU A 80 -10.52 -4.36 -4.18
C GLU A 80 -9.45 -4.41 -5.28
N ASP A 81 -9.15 -3.27 -5.91
CA ASP A 81 -8.10 -3.18 -6.92
C ASP A 81 -6.70 -3.40 -6.31
N LEU A 82 -6.47 -2.91 -5.09
CA LEU A 82 -5.23 -3.16 -4.34
C LEU A 82 -5.07 -4.66 -4.03
N ASP A 83 -6.13 -5.31 -3.56
CA ASP A 83 -6.12 -6.75 -3.24
C ASP A 83 -5.81 -7.60 -4.48
N ARG A 84 -6.39 -7.25 -5.64
CA ARG A 84 -6.07 -7.91 -6.91
C ARG A 84 -4.60 -7.72 -7.30
N ALA A 85 -4.08 -6.50 -7.21
CA ALA A 85 -2.69 -6.22 -7.54
C ALA A 85 -1.72 -6.99 -6.64
N LEU A 86 -2.03 -7.10 -5.34
CA LEU A 86 -1.23 -7.87 -4.39
C LEU A 86 -1.24 -9.37 -4.72
N ASN A 87 -2.41 -9.95 -5.02
CA ASN A 87 -2.53 -11.34 -5.44
C ASN A 87 -1.73 -11.64 -6.72
N ASP A 88 -1.81 -10.75 -7.72
CA ASP A 88 -1.04 -10.91 -8.95
C ASP A 88 0.48 -10.86 -8.69
N MET A 89 0.93 -9.98 -7.80
CA MET A 89 2.33 -9.93 -7.37
C MET A 89 2.75 -11.21 -6.66
N GLU A 90 1.92 -11.74 -5.76
CA GLU A 90 2.18 -12.99 -5.05
C GLU A 90 2.33 -14.17 -6.02
N ILE A 91 1.43 -14.28 -7.01
CA ILE A 91 1.51 -15.29 -8.06
C ILE A 91 2.82 -15.19 -8.84
N VAL A 92 3.28 -13.98 -9.18
CA VAL A 92 4.55 -13.78 -9.89
C VAL A 92 5.75 -14.16 -9.03
N LEU A 93 5.74 -13.79 -7.75
CA LEU A 93 6.80 -14.12 -6.81
C LEU A 93 6.92 -15.64 -6.61
N GLU A 94 5.81 -16.33 -6.35
CA GLU A 94 5.81 -17.77 -6.13
C GLU A 94 6.15 -18.54 -7.41
N ASN A 95 5.55 -18.17 -8.53
CA ASN A 95 5.72 -18.95 -9.75
C ASN A 95 6.99 -18.59 -10.50
N GLN A 96 7.35 -17.33 -10.66
CA GLN A 96 8.47 -16.97 -11.53
C GLN A 96 9.75 -16.81 -10.72
N VAL A 97 9.69 -16.06 -9.61
CA VAL A 97 10.88 -15.74 -8.83
C VAL A 97 11.38 -16.96 -8.04
N ALA A 98 10.50 -17.70 -7.35
CA ALA A 98 10.94 -18.87 -6.60
C ALA A 98 11.49 -20.00 -7.49
N ARG A 99 10.84 -20.26 -8.63
CA ARG A 99 11.35 -21.21 -9.64
C ARG A 99 12.68 -20.73 -10.24
N GLY A 100 12.78 -19.45 -10.61
CA GLY A 100 14.02 -18.86 -11.12
C GLY A 100 15.18 -18.99 -10.14
N ASN A 101 14.95 -18.70 -8.86
CA ASN A 101 15.96 -18.86 -7.81
C ASN A 101 16.43 -20.31 -7.68
N THR A 102 15.50 -21.27 -7.76
CA THR A 102 15.83 -22.71 -7.75
C THR A 102 16.69 -23.09 -8.96
N MET A 103 16.34 -22.61 -10.16
CA MET A 103 17.12 -22.86 -11.37
C MET A 103 18.53 -22.28 -11.31
N ILE A 104 18.67 -21.05 -10.79
CA ILE A 104 19.98 -20.40 -10.58
C ILE A 104 20.82 -21.19 -9.58
N ALA A 105 20.24 -21.59 -8.44
CA ALA A 105 20.94 -22.38 -7.43
C ALA A 105 21.42 -23.73 -7.98
N ASN A 106 20.58 -24.38 -8.79
CA ASN A 106 20.94 -25.62 -9.48
C ASN A 106 22.09 -25.40 -10.47
N ALA A 107 22.01 -24.36 -11.30
CA ALA A 107 23.07 -24.02 -12.26
C ALA A 107 24.41 -23.72 -11.56
N TYR A 108 24.39 -22.93 -10.48
CA TYR A 108 25.58 -22.66 -9.67
C TYR A 108 26.22 -23.95 -9.14
N THR A 109 25.39 -24.84 -8.59
CA THR A 109 25.86 -26.13 -8.04
C THR A 109 26.47 -27.00 -9.13
N GLU A 110 25.87 -27.06 -10.31
CA GLU A 110 26.38 -27.82 -11.45
C GLU A 110 27.72 -27.26 -11.95
N HIS A 111 27.83 -25.94 -12.12
CA HIS A 111 29.09 -25.31 -12.52
C HIS A 111 30.20 -25.53 -11.49
N LYS A 112 29.90 -25.47 -10.19
CA LYS A 112 30.88 -25.78 -9.13
C LYS A 112 31.38 -27.22 -9.24
N LYS A 113 30.51 -28.19 -9.53
CA LYS A 113 30.90 -29.59 -9.78
C LYS A 113 31.79 -29.72 -11.00
N ILE A 114 31.46 -29.06 -12.11
CA ILE A 114 32.27 -29.08 -13.34
C ILE A 114 33.66 -28.51 -13.06
N VAL A 115 33.75 -27.35 -12.41
CA VAL A 115 35.03 -26.73 -12.01
C VAL A 115 35.83 -27.67 -11.11
N GLY A 116 35.19 -28.32 -10.13
CA GLY A 116 35.84 -29.31 -9.27
C GLY A 116 36.41 -30.50 -10.05
N LYS A 117 35.63 -31.05 -11.00
CA LYS A 117 36.08 -32.13 -11.89
C LYS A 117 37.26 -31.71 -12.77
N ILE A 118 37.20 -30.51 -13.36
CA ILE A 118 38.28 -29.97 -14.20
C ILE A 118 39.56 -29.81 -13.36
N ARG A 119 39.46 -29.20 -12.18
CA ARG A 119 40.62 -29.05 -11.28
C ARG A 119 41.21 -30.39 -10.87
N GLY A 120 40.37 -31.36 -10.49
CA GLY A 120 40.85 -32.70 -10.14
C GLY A 120 41.55 -33.41 -11.30
N ARG A 121 41.02 -33.30 -12.53
CA ARG A 121 41.68 -33.83 -13.74
C ARG A 121 42.98 -33.10 -14.04
N MET A 122 43.03 -31.79 -13.86
CA MET A 122 44.24 -30.99 -14.07
C MET A 122 45.35 -31.44 -13.10
N THR A 123 45.06 -31.56 -11.81
CA THR A 123 46.00 -32.05 -10.80
C THR A 123 46.52 -33.44 -11.15
N TYR A 124 45.62 -34.36 -11.53
CA TYR A 124 46.00 -35.71 -11.96
C TYR A 124 46.94 -35.70 -13.17
N LEU A 125 46.66 -34.86 -14.18
CA LEU A 125 47.53 -34.75 -15.36
C LEU A 125 48.90 -34.15 -15.01
N THR A 126 48.95 -33.14 -14.13
CA THR A 126 50.21 -32.53 -13.66
C THR A 126 51.05 -33.53 -12.84
N GLU A 127 50.42 -34.38 -12.03
CA GLU A 127 51.10 -35.47 -11.31
C GLU A 127 51.66 -36.54 -12.26
N ILE A 128 50.95 -36.84 -13.36
CA ILE A 128 51.44 -37.74 -14.41
C ILE A 128 52.61 -37.11 -15.17
N GLU A 129 52.51 -35.84 -15.56
CA GLU A 129 53.62 -35.13 -16.22
C GLU A 129 54.87 -35.08 -15.33
N ALA A 130 54.71 -34.85 -14.03
CA ALA A 130 55.83 -34.86 -13.07
C ALA A 130 56.48 -36.26 -12.92
N THR A 131 55.69 -37.34 -12.97
CA THR A 131 56.21 -38.71 -12.94
C THR A 131 56.84 -39.15 -14.26
N HIS A 132 56.37 -38.61 -15.40
CA HIS A 132 56.97 -38.85 -16.71
C HIS A 132 58.32 -38.13 -16.88
N HIS A 133 58.47 -36.91 -16.33
CA HIS A 133 59.76 -36.20 -16.32
C HIS A 133 60.84 -36.91 -15.49
N LEU A 134 60.46 -37.60 -14.40
CA LEU A 134 61.39 -38.44 -13.62
C LEU A 134 61.81 -39.73 -14.36
N ALA A 135 61.07 -40.14 -15.39
CA ALA A 135 61.37 -41.35 -16.17
C ALA A 135 62.30 -41.07 -17.38
N GLU A 136 62.42 -39.83 -17.84
CA GLU A 136 63.26 -39.47 -19.00
C GLU A 136 64.73 -39.16 -18.65
N GLU A 137 65.09 -38.92 -17.39
CA GLU A 137 66.48 -38.60 -16.98
C GLU A 137 67.43 -39.82 -16.87
N HIS A 138 66.96 -41.05 -17.05
CA HIS A 138 67.82 -42.24 -17.04
C HIS A 138 67.79 -43.02 -18.37
N PRO A 139 68.62 -42.65 -19.37
CA PRO A 139 68.79 -43.48 -20.56
C PRO A 139 69.60 -44.73 -20.21
N LYS A 140 69.07 -45.88 -20.66
CA LYS A 140 69.69 -47.20 -20.65
C LYS A 140 71.19 -47.13 -20.99
N LYS A 141 72.05 -47.57 -20.06
CA LYS A 141 73.35 -48.15 -20.41
C LYS A 141 73.28 -49.67 -20.24
N GLU A 142 73.52 -50.31 -21.38
CA GLU A 142 73.74 -51.72 -21.67
C GLU A 142 74.63 -52.40 -20.59
N LEU A 143 74.57 -53.71 -20.37
CA LEU A 143 75.14 -54.68 -21.30
C LEU A 143 74.60 -56.10 -21.10
N VAL A 144 74.17 -56.64 -22.24
CA VAL A 144 74.06 -58.05 -22.59
C VAL A 144 75.41 -58.76 -22.38
N GLY A 145 75.38 -60.01 -21.88
CA GLY A 145 76.15 -61.06 -22.54
C GLY A 145 76.95 -62.05 -21.67
N LYS A 146 76.40 -63.28 -21.66
CA LYS A 146 77.07 -64.57 -21.95
C LYS A 146 77.86 -65.32 -20.86
N SER A 147 77.40 -66.57 -20.77
CA SER A 147 78.10 -67.85 -20.52
C SER A 147 78.42 -68.22 -19.08
#